data_AF-A0A1V1THE9-F1
#
_entry.id   AF-A0A1V1THE9-F1
#
_cell.length_a   1.000
_cell.length_b   1.000
_cell.length_c   1.000
_cell.angle_alpha   90.00
_cell.angle_beta   90.00
_cell.angle_gamma   90.00
#
_symmetry.space_group_name_H-M   'P 1'
#
loop_
_entity.id
_entity.type
_entity.pdbx_description
1 polymer ?
#
loop_
_entity_poly.entity_id
_entity_poly.type
_entity_poly.pdbx_seq_one_letter_code
_entity_poly.pdbx_strand_id
1 'polypeptide(L)' 'MSQEQQTLSNLDLVERVDSWPYFTKGPEAYRRHMQDYHYFLVEGYDDPFGYIHNDFVAVRYSRPP' A
#
# COMPACT_ATOMS: atom_id res chain seq x y z
N MET A 1 25.74 -12.47 16.98
CA MET A 1 25.54 -11.04 16.71
C MET A 1 24.34 -10.60 17.52
N SER A 2 24.54 -9.87 18.59
CA SER A 2 23.43 -9.36 19.41
C SER A 2 22.75 -8.25 18.63
N GLN A 3 21.47 -8.41 18.29
CA GLN A 3 20.72 -7.31 17.71
C GLN A 3 20.49 -6.27 18.81
N GLU A 4 21.10 -5.09 18.67
CA GLU A 4 20.73 -3.94 19.49
C GLU A 4 19.29 -3.60 19.17
N GLN A 5 18.42 -3.75 20.18
CA GLN A 5 17.02 -3.39 20.06
C GLN A 5 16.93 -1.87 20.16
N GLN A 6 16.86 -1.20 19.01
CA GLN A 6 16.64 0.25 18.96
C GLN A 6 15.29 0.58 19.61
N THR A 7 15.32 1.42 20.64
CA THR A 7 14.11 1.93 21.29
C THR A 7 13.46 2.94 20.34
N LEU A 8 12.44 2.52 19.60
CA LEU A 8 11.64 3.39 18.75
C LEU A 8 10.60 4.12 19.61
N SER A 9 10.39 5.41 19.35
CA SER A 9 9.22 6.11 19.86
C SER A 9 7.97 5.61 19.12
N ASN A 10 6.80 5.89 19.69
CA ASN A 10 5.53 5.59 19.02
C ASN A 10 5.41 6.28 17.65
N LEU A 11 6.01 7.48 17.49
CA LEU A 11 6.01 8.18 16.22
C LEU A 11 6.91 7.49 15.20
N ASP A 12 8.11 7.08 15.61
CA ASP A 12 9.04 6.35 14.72
C ASP A 12 8.42 5.03 14.23
N LEU A 13 7.60 4.38 15.07
CA LEU A 13 6.85 3.20 14.67
C LEU A 13 5.82 3.52 13.60
N VAL A 14 5.06 4.62 13.75
CA VAL A 14 4.07 5.06 12.75
C VAL A 14 4.75 5.36 11.43
N GLU A 15 5.84 6.15 11.43
CA GLU A 15 6.58 6.48 10.22
C GLU A 15 7.15 5.26 9.51
N ARG A 16 7.52 4.22 10.28
CA ARG A 16 8.03 2.97 9.73
C ARG A 16 6.95 2.09 9.10
N VAL A 17 5.74 2.05 9.67
CA VAL A 17 4.68 1.13 9.21
C VAL A 17 3.72 1.78 8.22
N ASP A 18 3.52 3.09 8.31
CA ASP A 18 2.65 3.88 7.45
C ASP A 18 3.48 4.70 6.46
N SER A 19 4.14 3.97 5.55
CA SER A 19 4.92 4.56 4.46
C SER A 19 4.06 4.91 3.23
N TRP A 20 2.73 4.73 3.33
CA TRP A 20 1.83 5.01 2.22
C TRP A 20 1.79 6.52 1.94
N PRO A 21 1.98 6.96 0.68
CA PRO A 21 1.96 8.38 0.37
C PRO A 21 0.56 8.94 0.55
N TYR A 22 0.46 10.14 1.11
CA TYR A 22 -0.81 10.86 1.24
C TYR A 22 -0.94 11.91 0.13
N PHE A 23 -2.09 11.94 -0.54
CA PHE A 23 -2.33 12.90 -1.63
C PHE A 23 -2.11 14.35 -1.20
N THR A 24 -2.53 14.71 0.02
CA THR A 24 -2.39 16.06 0.59
C THR A 24 -0.93 16.48 0.84
N LYS A 25 -0.03 15.51 1.05
CA LYS A 25 1.40 15.77 1.28
C LYS A 25 2.19 15.88 -0.02
N GLY A 26 1.70 15.28 -1.12
CA GLY A 26 2.41 15.25 -2.39
C GLY A 26 1.59 14.57 -3.49
N PRO A 27 0.77 15.32 -4.24
CA PRO A 27 -0.12 14.74 -5.25
C PRO A 27 0.60 13.96 -6.34
N GLU A 28 1.82 14.35 -6.71
CA GLU A 28 2.61 13.68 -7.75
C GLU A 28 3.20 12.36 -7.25
N ALA A 29 3.77 12.35 -6.04
CA ALA A 29 4.31 11.14 -5.41
C ALA A 29 3.20 10.12 -5.17
N TYR A 30 2.03 10.58 -4.70
CA TYR A 30 0.84 9.75 -4.58
C TYR A 30 0.43 9.15 -5.93
N ARG A 31 0.23 9.98 -6.96
CA ARG A 31 -0.20 9.51 -8.29
C ARG A 31 0.78 8.51 -8.88
N ARG A 32 2.08 8.70 -8.70
CA ARG A 32 3.11 7.75 -9.14
C ARG A 32 2.99 6.42 -8.38
N HIS A 33 2.88 6.45 -7.06
CA HIS A 33 2.74 5.23 -6.25
C HIS A 33 1.47 4.44 -6.63
N MET A 34 0.35 5.13 -6.84
CA MET A 34 -0.91 4.48 -7.20
C MET A 34 -0.90 3.81 -8.59
N GLN A 35 0.07 4.11 -9.47
CA GLN A 35 0.19 3.42 -10.77
C GLN A 35 0.53 1.94 -10.62
N ASP A 36 1.16 1.56 -9.51
CA ASP A 36 1.55 0.17 -9.22
C ASP A 36 0.44 -0.64 -8.53
N TYR A 37 -0.77 -0.09 -8.43
CA TYR A 37 -1.89 -0.72 -7.73
C TYR A 37 -3.18 -0.71 -8.55
N HIS A 38 -3.95 -1.79 -8.42
CA HIS A 38 -5.36 -1.84 -8.77
C HIS A 38 -6.22 -1.58 -7.53
N TYR A 39 -7.26 -0.76 -7.65
CA TYR A 39 -8.31 -0.74 -6.64
C TYR A 39 -9.33 -1.85 -6.89
N PHE A 40 -9.99 -2.31 -5.84
CA PHE A 40 -11.12 -3.23 -5.95
C PHE A 40 -12.37 -2.66 -5.29
N LEU A 41 -13.50 -3.01 -5.88
CA LEU A 41 -14.83 -2.61 -5.45
C LEU A 41 -15.55 -3.80 -4.82
N VAL A 42 -16.50 -3.50 -3.94
CA VAL A 42 -17.42 -4.48 -3.36
C VAL A 42 -18.82 -4.11 -3.80
N GLU A 43 -19.62 -5.10 -4.17
CA GLU A 43 -20.99 -4.88 -4.62
C GLU A 43 -21.80 -4.14 -3.54
N GLY A 44 -22.50 -3.08 -3.95
CA GLY A 44 -23.25 -2.20 -3.04
C GLY A 44 -22.39 -1.15 -2.32
N TYR A 45 -21.11 -1.00 -2.68
CA TYR A 45 -20.23 0.04 -2.16
C TYR A 45 -19.57 0.82 -3.30
N ASP A 46 -19.88 2.11 -3.41
CA ASP A 46 -19.51 2.94 -4.57
C ASP A 46 -18.04 3.35 -4.60
N ASP A 47 -17.37 3.31 -3.44
CA ASP A 47 -15.97 3.72 -3.30
C ASP A 47 -14.99 2.53 -3.37
N PRO A 48 -13.71 2.77 -3.71
CA PRO A 48 -12.65 1.78 -3.54
C PRO A 48 -12.64 1.20 -2.12
N PHE A 49 -12.81 -0.12 -2.01
CA PHE A 49 -12.71 -0.81 -0.72
C PHE A 49 -11.25 -1.02 -0.31
N GLY A 50 -10.35 -1.17 -1.29
CA GLY A 50 -8.93 -1.30 -1.06
C GLY A 50 -8.11 -1.37 -2.34
N TYR A 51 -6.81 -1.58 -2.18
CA TYR A 51 -5.82 -1.60 -3.26
C TYR A 51 -4.98 -2.88 -3.21
N ILE A 52 -4.61 -3.40 -4.37
CA ILE A 52 -3.79 -4.60 -4.55
C ILE A 52 -2.64 -4.24 -5.50
N HIS A 53 -1.41 -4.53 -5.11
CA HIS A 53 -0.23 -4.27 -5.94
C HIS A 53 -0.26 -5.13 -7.21
N ASN A 54 0.15 -4.56 -8.33
CA ASN A 54 0.04 -5.17 -9.66
C ASN A 54 0.72 -6.54 -9.74
N ASP A 55 1.83 -6.75 -9.02
CA ASP A 55 2.53 -8.04 -8.95
C ASP A 55 1.63 -9.19 -8.45
N PHE A 56 0.74 -8.93 -7.49
CA PHE A 56 -0.18 -9.95 -6.99
C PHE A 56 -1.30 -10.27 -7.99
N VAL A 57 -1.71 -9.28 -8.79
CA VAL A 57 -2.72 -9.45 -9.83
C VAL A 57 -2.14 -10.29 -10.98
N ALA A 58 -0.93 -9.96 -11.43
CA ALA A 58 -0.24 -10.65 -12.52
C ALA A 58 -0.06 -12.15 -12.23
N VAL A 59 0.26 -12.51 -10.99
CA VAL A 59 0.44 -13.91 -10.56
C VAL A 59 -0.89 -14.68 -10.51
N ARG A 60 -2.00 -14.03 -10.16
CA ARG A 60 -3.27 -14.71 -9.89
C ARG A 60 -4.14 -14.93 -11.12
N TYR A 61 -4.02 -14.09 -12.15
CA TYR A 61 -4.82 -14.17 -13.38
C TYR A 61 -4.07 -14.75 -14.60
N SER A 62 -2.85 -15.26 -14.42
CA SER A 62 -2.05 -15.89 -15.47
C SER A 62 -2.28 -17.40 -15.62
N ARG A 63 -3.16 -18.01 -14.81
CA ARG A 63 -3.67 -19.38 -15.03
C ARG A 63 -5.16 -19.32 -15.40
N PRO A 64 -5.56 -19.93 -16.53
CA PRO A 64 -6.98 -20.10 -16.83
C PRO A 64 -7.62 -21.07 -15.82
N PRO A 65 -8.95 -20.98 -15.63
CA PRO A 65 -9.69 -21.91 -14.76
C PRO A 65 -9.55 -23.37 -15.18
#